data_AF-A0A251P9Z6-F1
#
_entry.id   AF-A0A251P9Z6-F1
#
_cell.length_a   1.000
_cell.length_b   1.000
_cell.length_c   1.000
_cell.angle_alpha   90.00
_cell.angle_beta   90.00
_cell.angle_gamma   90.00
#
_symmetry.space_group_name_H-M   'P 1'
#
loop_
_entity.id
_entity.type
_entity.pdbx_description
1 polymer ?
#
loop_
_entity_poly.entity_id
_entity_poly.type
_entity_poly.pdbx_seq_one_letter_code
_entity_poly.pdbx_strand_id
1 'polypeptide(L)'
;MPGPGPHLLYAMGTGLALTTLSNGRFSPHHTLFYTINAFFGPDIGSFSEWLDSTLGFGFGSKLADLIHHPFYYVLFPGLPLCLLYSLVSRVLLQRRLLDSFSRVPLTRKQCWFLVSAGSFSHFFLDHLFEVI
;
A
#
# COMPACT_ATOMS: atom_id res chain seq x y z
N MET A 1 -3.66 11.39 13.17
CA MET A 1 -4.16 10.21 12.43
C MET A 1 -5.68 10.14 12.53
N PRO A 2 -6.38 10.25 11.39
CA PRO A 2 -7.78 9.85 11.26
C PRO A 2 -7.99 8.44 11.83
N GLY A 3 -9.20 8.14 12.30
CA GLY A 3 -9.50 6.76 12.71
C GLY A 3 -9.31 5.76 11.57
N PRO A 4 -9.07 4.48 11.87
CA PRO A 4 -8.82 3.43 10.86
C PRO A 4 -9.98 3.24 9.85
N GLY A 5 -11.21 3.56 10.25
CA GLY A 5 -12.42 3.41 9.44
C GLY A 5 -12.41 4.23 8.15
N PRO A 6 -12.23 5.56 8.22
CA PRO A 6 -12.12 6.44 7.05
C PRO A 6 -11.12 5.98 5.97
N HIS A 7 -9.90 5.58 6.35
CA HIS A 7 -8.91 5.08 5.36
C HIS A 7 -9.38 3.81 4.67
N LEU A 8 -9.89 2.84 5.45
CA LEU A 8 -10.41 1.60 4.90
C LEU A 8 -11.57 1.86 3.94
N LEU A 9 -12.53 2.69 4.33
CA LEU A 9 -13.73 2.96 3.54
C LEU A 9 -13.39 3.69 2.24
N TYR A 10 -12.57 4.74 2.31
CA TYR A 10 -12.12 5.46 1.12
C TYR A 10 -11.32 4.56 0.18
N ALA A 11 -10.35 3.81 0.71
CA ALA A 11 -9.48 2.99 -0.11
C ALA A 11 -10.21 1.79 -0.71
N MET A 12 -11.06 1.10 0.05
CA MET A 12 -11.89 0.02 -0.50
C MET A 12 -12.88 0.53 -1.55
N GLY A 13 -13.57 1.64 -1.28
CA GLY A 13 -14.51 2.23 -2.24
C GLY A 13 -13.81 2.62 -3.55
N THR A 14 -12.64 3.23 -3.46
CA THR A 14 -11.82 3.58 -4.64
C THR A 14 -11.36 2.34 -5.40
N GLY A 15 -10.89 1.29 -4.69
CA GLY A 15 -10.46 0.05 -5.35
C GLY A 15 -11.62 -0.72 -6.01
N LEU A 16 -12.83 -0.68 -5.43
CA LEU A 16 -14.05 -1.18 -6.08
C LEU A 16 -14.36 -0.39 -7.35
N ALA A 17 -14.30 0.94 -7.30
CA ALA A 17 -14.49 1.78 -8.49
C ALA A 17 -13.47 1.45 -9.59
N LEU A 18 -12.19 1.26 -9.25
CA LEU A 18 -11.15 0.85 -10.19
C LEU A 18 -11.38 -0.54 -10.80
N THR A 19 -11.96 -1.46 -10.02
CA THR A 19 -12.36 -2.78 -10.53
C THR A 19 -13.38 -2.62 -11.66
N THR A 20 -14.39 -1.77 -11.46
CA THR A 20 -15.42 -1.48 -12.47
C THR A 20 -14.85 -0.75 -13.69
N LEU A 21 -14.07 0.32 -13.46
CA LEU A 21 -13.48 1.13 -14.54
C LEU A 21 -12.47 0.38 -15.40
N SER A 22 -11.86 -0.68 -14.85
CA SER A 22 -10.88 -1.50 -15.56
C SER A 22 -11.46 -2.80 -16.14
N ASN A 23 -12.80 -2.96 -16.12
CA ASN A 23 -13.48 -4.18 -16.54
C ASN A 23 -12.91 -5.45 -15.88
N GLY A 24 -12.63 -5.39 -14.57
CA GLY A 24 -12.11 -6.52 -13.79
C GLY A 24 -10.63 -6.83 -13.99
N ARG A 25 -9.89 -6.01 -14.77
CA ARG A 25 -8.42 -6.12 -14.85
C ARG A 25 -7.77 -5.75 -13.52
N PHE A 26 -8.23 -4.66 -12.91
CA PHE A 26 -8.08 -4.44 -11.48
C PHE A 26 -9.10 -5.35 -10.80
N SER A 27 -8.67 -6.11 -9.80
CA SER A 27 -9.41 -7.27 -9.28
C SER A 27 -9.34 -7.27 -7.75
N PRO A 28 -10.12 -8.10 -7.04
CA PRO A 28 -10.28 -7.96 -5.59
C PRO A 28 -8.97 -7.95 -4.80
N HIS A 29 -7.96 -8.71 -5.21
CA HIS A 29 -6.65 -8.72 -4.55
C HIS A 29 -5.83 -7.44 -4.77
N HIS A 30 -6.07 -6.71 -5.86
CA HIS A 30 -5.50 -5.38 -6.09
C HIS A 30 -6.15 -4.35 -5.18
N THR A 31 -7.48 -4.41 -5.03
CA THR A 31 -8.24 -3.60 -4.08
C THR A 31 -7.76 -3.83 -2.65
N LEU A 32 -7.68 -5.09 -2.23
CA LEU A 32 -7.23 -5.44 -0.88
C LEU A 32 -5.81 -4.94 -0.60
N PHE A 33 -4.88 -5.14 -1.54
CA PHE A 33 -3.52 -4.65 -1.38
C PHE A 33 -3.45 -3.11 -1.35
N TYR A 34 -4.17 -2.43 -2.24
CA TYR A 34 -4.28 -0.97 -2.24
C TYR A 34 -4.81 -0.44 -0.91
N THR A 35 -5.89 -1.05 -0.40
CA THR A 35 -6.49 -0.71 0.89
C THR A 35 -5.51 -0.89 2.04
N ILE A 36 -4.83 -2.03 2.12
CA ILE A 36 -3.83 -2.29 3.17
C ILE A 36 -2.69 -1.28 3.09
N ASN A 37 -2.19 -0.98 1.89
CA ASN A 37 -1.10 -0.01 1.72
C ASN A 37 -1.53 1.42 2.09
N ALA A 38 -2.74 1.84 1.73
CA ALA A 38 -3.31 3.14 2.12
C ALA A 38 -3.65 3.20 3.61
N PHE A 39 -3.99 2.07 4.21
CA PHE A 39 -4.30 1.95 5.63
C PHE A 39 -3.06 2.05 6.49
N PHE A 40 -2.08 1.18 6.28
CA PHE A 40 -0.87 1.14 7.10
C PHE A 40 0.09 2.26 6.75
N GLY A 41 0.28 2.56 5.46
CA GLY A 41 1.13 3.67 5.04
C GLY A 41 2.50 3.76 5.75
N PRO A 42 3.08 4.97 5.88
CA PRO A 42 4.23 5.26 6.73
C PRO A 42 4.08 4.89 8.20
N ASP A 43 2.91 4.50 8.70
CA ASP A 43 2.73 4.08 10.11
C ASP A 43 3.49 2.79 10.45
N ILE A 44 4.08 2.13 9.44
CA ILE A 44 5.24 1.23 9.60
C ILE A 44 6.38 1.88 10.41
N GLY A 45 6.46 3.20 10.51
CA GLY A 45 7.41 3.92 11.36
C GLY A 45 7.28 3.55 12.82
N SER A 46 6.05 3.46 13.35
CA SER A 46 5.82 2.96 14.72
C SER A 46 6.26 1.51 14.89
N PHE A 47 6.06 0.68 13.87
CA PHE A 47 6.58 -0.70 13.83
C PHE A 47 8.11 -0.74 13.75
N SER A 48 8.72 0.22 13.06
CA SER A 48 10.18 0.36 12.91
C SER A 48 10.81 0.84 14.21
N GLU A 49 10.18 1.77 14.93
CA GLU A 49 10.56 2.18 16.28
C GLU A 49 10.43 1.01 17.27
N TRP A 50 9.33 0.24 17.20
CA TRP A 50 9.18 -0.97 18.00
C TRP A 50 10.27 -2.02 17.67
N LEU A 51 10.56 -2.25 16.39
CA LEU A 51 11.62 -3.16 15.95
C LEU A 51 12.99 -2.70 16.45
N ASP A 52 13.28 -1.40 16.36
CA ASP A 52 14.52 -0.82 16.83
C ASP A 52 14.65 -0.95 18.36
N SER A 53 13.56 -0.74 19.10
CA SER A 53 13.53 -0.95 20.55
C SER A 53 13.74 -2.42 20.95
N THR A 54 13.39 -3.35 20.07
CA THR A 54 13.51 -4.80 20.30
C THR A 54 14.87 -5.35 19.87
N LEU A 55 15.45 -4.83 18.79
CA LEU A 55 16.67 -5.35 18.16
C LEU A 55 17.91 -4.47 18.38
N GLY A 56 17.74 -3.23 18.85
CA GLY A 56 18.80 -2.34 19.30
C GLY A 56 19.66 -1.72 18.18
N PHE A 57 19.07 -1.41 17.02
CA PHE A 57 19.83 -0.87 15.88
C PHE A 57 20.17 0.63 16.02
N GLY A 58 19.45 1.40 16.84
CA GLY A 58 19.70 2.81 17.17
C GLY A 58 19.39 3.81 16.05
N PHE A 59 18.72 3.37 14.97
CA PHE A 59 18.39 4.18 13.79
C PHE A 59 16.88 4.35 13.54
N GLY A 60 16.02 3.83 14.43
CA GLY A 60 14.56 3.77 14.23
C GLY A 60 13.90 5.13 14.02
N SER A 61 14.28 6.14 14.80
CA SER A 61 13.68 7.49 14.72
C SER A 61 14.02 8.23 13.43
N LYS A 62 15.29 8.19 12.99
CA LYS A 62 15.70 8.79 11.71
C LYS A 62 15.09 8.07 10.51
N LEU A 63 14.92 6.75 10.61
CA LEU A 63 14.24 5.97 9.59
C LEU A 63 12.77 6.34 9.52
N ALA A 64 12.11 6.48 10.67
CA ALA A 64 10.73 6.95 10.77
C ALA A 64 10.57 8.33 10.11
N ASP A 65 11.38 9.33 10.46
CA ASP A 65 11.33 10.66 9.85
C ASP A 65 11.51 10.61 8.32
N LEU A 66 12.40 9.74 7.83
CA LEU A 66 12.65 9.59 6.40
C LEU A 66 11.44 8.99 5.68
N ILE A 67 10.80 7.96 6.25
CA ILE A 67 9.67 7.28 5.60
C ILE A 67 8.34 8.01 5.78
N HIS A 68 8.21 8.97 6.71
CA HIS A 68 7.02 9.83 6.81
C HIS A 68 6.98 10.92 5.74
N HIS A 69 8.02 11.08 4.93
CA HIS A 69 7.96 11.99 3.80
C HIS A 69 7.25 11.34 2.60
N PRO A 70 6.22 11.97 1.99
CA PRO A 70 5.35 11.35 0.99
C PRO A 70 6.08 10.71 -0.20
N PHE A 71 7.12 11.38 -0.69
CA PHE A 71 7.92 10.89 -1.80
C PHE A 71 8.90 9.78 -1.38
N TYR A 72 9.46 9.87 -0.17
CA TYR A 72 10.45 8.91 0.30
C TYR A 72 9.79 7.61 0.73
N TYR A 73 8.57 7.65 1.26
CA TYR A 73 7.78 6.44 1.49
C TYR A 73 7.55 5.65 0.20
N VAL A 74 7.18 6.34 -0.88
CA VAL A 74 6.97 5.70 -2.18
C VAL A 74 8.28 5.08 -2.69
N LEU A 75 9.40 5.78 -2.56
CA LEU A 75 10.69 5.32 -3.07
C LEU A 75 11.32 4.20 -2.23
N PHE A 76 11.45 4.37 -0.92
CA PHE A 76 12.24 3.45 -0.08
C PHE A 76 11.47 2.18 0.29
N PRO A 77 10.33 2.22 1.01
CA PRO A 77 9.53 1.02 1.25
C PRO A 77 8.62 0.65 0.07
N GLY A 78 8.16 1.62 -0.72
CA GLY A 78 7.25 1.35 -1.83
C GLY A 78 7.90 0.57 -2.99
N LEU A 79 9.19 0.77 -3.30
CA LEU A 79 9.88 0.00 -4.35
C LEU A 79 10.01 -1.49 -3.99
N PRO A 80 10.55 -1.87 -2.82
CA PRO A 80 10.54 -3.25 -2.32
C PRO A 80 9.13 -3.85 -2.30
N LEU A 81 8.14 -3.10 -1.81
CA LEU A 81 6.76 -3.57 -1.73
C LEU A 81 6.16 -3.83 -3.12
N CYS A 82 6.46 -2.99 -4.11
CA CYS A 82 6.07 -3.20 -5.51
C CYS A 82 6.67 -4.48 -6.08
N LEU A 83 7.97 -4.72 -5.86
CA LEU A 83 8.64 -5.93 -6.35
C LEU A 83 8.08 -7.19 -5.67
N LEU A 84 7.90 -7.14 -4.35
CA LEU A 84 7.31 -8.22 -3.56
C LEU A 84 5.89 -8.52 -4.04
N TYR A 85 5.05 -7.50 -4.16
CA TYR A 85 3.68 -7.66 -4.63
C TYR A 85 3.63 -8.23 -6.04
N SER A 86 4.46 -7.73 -6.96
CA SER A 86 4.53 -8.24 -8.34
C SER A 86 4.94 -9.72 -8.38
N LEU A 87 5.85 -10.15 -7.50
CA LEU A 87 6.26 -11.54 -7.37
C LEU A 87 5.14 -12.41 -6.78
N VAL A 88 4.60 -12.00 -5.64
CA VAL A 88 3.59 -12.78 -4.89
C VAL A 88 2.30 -12.89 -5.70
N SER A 89 1.78 -11.78 -6.23
CA SER A 89 0.57 -11.79 -7.06
C SER A 89 0.71 -12.72 -8.26
N ARG A 90 1.87 -12.68 -8.94
CA ARG A 90 2.17 -13.59 -10.06
C ARG A 90 2.15 -15.05 -9.62
N VAL A 91 2.84 -15.40 -8.53
CA VAL A 91 2.90 -16.78 -8.04
C VAL A 91 1.50 -17.28 -7.65
N LEU A 92 0.72 -16.46 -6.94
CA LEU A 92 -0.61 -16.85 -6.49
C LEU A 92 -1.62 -16.96 -7.65
N LEU A 93 -1.52 -16.09 -8.67
CA LEU A 93 -2.31 -16.21 -9.90
C LEU A 93 -1.96 -17.50 -10.66
N GLN A 94 -0.66 -17.82 -10.78
CA GLN A 94 -0.21 -19.07 -11.41
C GLN A 94 -0.72 -20.31 -10.67
N ARG A 95 -0.82 -20.25 -9.34
CA ARG A 95 -1.36 -21.32 -8.49
C ARG A 95 -2.89 -21.33 -8.40
N ARG A 96 -3.59 -20.44 -9.13
CA ARG A 96 -5.06 -20.30 -9.10
C ARG A 96 -5.63 -19.99 -7.72
N LEU A 97 -4.84 -19.37 -6.85
CA LEU A 97 -5.26 -18.96 -5.51
C LEU A 97 -5.88 -17.56 -5.51
N LEU A 98 -5.64 -16.77 -6.55
CA LEU A 98 -6.24 -15.46 -6.74
C LEU A 98 -7.22 -15.48 -7.89
N ASP A 99 -8.38 -14.86 -7.67
CA ASP A 99 -9.34 -14.58 -8.73
C ASP A 99 -8.97 -13.29 -9.46
N SER A 100 -8.94 -13.36 -10.78
CA SER A 100 -8.65 -12.24 -11.66
C SER A 100 -9.22 -12.52 -13.04
N PHE A 101 -9.97 -11.56 -13.57
CA PHE A 101 -10.68 -11.70 -14.85
C PHE A 101 -9.75 -12.09 -16.01
N SER A 102 -8.60 -11.42 -16.11
CA SER A 102 -7.63 -11.70 -17.18
C SER A 102 -6.65 -12.83 -16.86
N ARG A 103 -6.50 -13.21 -15.57
CA ARG A 103 -5.43 -14.07 -15.03
C ARG A 103 -4.00 -13.64 -15.39
N VAL A 104 -3.83 -12.47 -16.01
CA VAL A 104 -2.54 -11.88 -16.31
C VAL A 104 -2.13 -10.99 -15.13
N PRO A 105 -0.96 -11.21 -14.51
CA PRO A 105 -0.50 -10.34 -13.44
C PRO A 105 -0.27 -8.92 -13.96
N LEU A 106 -0.42 -7.92 -13.08
CA LEU A 106 -0.02 -6.56 -13.41
C LEU A 106 1.48 -6.50 -13.76
N THR A 107 1.81 -5.61 -14.68
CA THR A 107 3.21 -5.29 -14.98
C THR A 107 3.87 -4.61 -13.78
N ARG A 108 5.20 -4.66 -13.66
CA ARG A 108 5.92 -3.96 -12.58
C ARG A 108 5.60 -2.47 -12.53
N LYS A 109 5.42 -1.83 -13.69
CA LYS A 109 5.01 -0.43 -13.78
C LYS A 109 3.61 -0.19 -13.20
N GLN A 110 2.67 -1.10 -13.46
CA GLN A 110 1.32 -1.04 -12.88
C GLN A 110 1.33 -1.32 -11.37
N CYS A 111 2.14 -2.28 -10.90
CA CYS A 111 2.33 -2.51 -9.46
C CYS A 111 2.95 -1.28 -8.78
N TRP A 112 3.88 -0.60 -9.45
CA TRP A 112 4.47 0.64 -8.94
C TRP A 112 3.42 1.74 -8.78
N PHE A 113 2.56 1.93 -9.78
CA PHE A 113 1.46 2.88 -9.67
C PHE A 113 0.45 2.50 -8.59
N LEU A 114 0.16 1.21 -8.42
CA LEU A 114 -0.72 0.71 -7.36
C LEU A 114 -0.18 1.04 -5.96
N VAL A 115 1.11 0.76 -5.73
CA VAL A 115 1.78 1.09 -4.47
C VAL A 115 1.82 2.60 -4.27
N SER A 116 2.26 3.35 -5.27
CA SER A 116 2.33 4.82 -5.20
C SER A 116 0.96 5.43 -4.89
N ALA A 117 -0.10 4.95 -5.55
CA ALA A 117 -1.47 5.40 -5.30
C ALA A 117 -1.89 5.13 -3.86
N GLY A 118 -1.69 3.91 -3.34
CA GLY A 118 -2.03 3.59 -1.95
C GLY A 118 -1.26 4.48 -0.96
N SER A 119 0.04 4.65 -1.18
CA SER A 119 0.90 5.52 -0.39
C SER A 119 0.40 6.97 -0.39
N PHE A 120 0.12 7.56 -1.55
CA PHE A 120 -0.39 8.93 -1.62
C PHE A 120 -1.79 9.05 -1.03
N SER A 121 -2.63 8.04 -1.18
CA SER A 121 -3.95 8.01 -0.53
C SER A 121 -3.83 8.05 0.99
N HIS A 122 -2.86 7.35 1.58
CA HIS A 122 -2.61 7.46 3.02
C HIS A 122 -2.34 8.91 3.43
N PHE A 123 -1.31 9.55 2.86
CA PHE A 123 -0.96 10.95 3.19
C PHE A 123 -2.09 11.93 2.91
N PHE A 124 -2.82 11.72 1.81
CA PHE A 124 -3.98 12.54 1.48
C PHE A 124 -5.08 12.43 2.55
N LEU A 125 -5.37 11.22 3.01
CA LEU A 125 -6.41 10.97 4.01
C LEU A 125 -5.99 11.49 5.38
N ASP A 126 -4.72 11.35 5.74
CA ASP A 126 -4.17 11.97 6.94
C ASP A 126 -4.39 13.47 6.95
N HIS A 127 -4.01 14.17 5.88
CA HIS A 127 -4.26 15.60 5.77
C HIS A 127 -5.76 15.95 5.72
N LEU A 128 -6.58 15.12 5.08
CA LEU A 128 -8.01 15.40 4.92
C LEU A 128 -8.77 15.34 6.25
N PHE A 129 -8.46 14.41 7.15
CA PHE A 129 -9.12 14.35 8.47
C PHE A 129 -8.29 14.88 9.64
N GLU A 130 -7.03 15.32 9.46
CA GLU A 130 -6.35 16.13 10.48
C GLU A 130 -6.90 17.56 10.57
N VAL A 131 -7.58 18.04 9.53
CA VAL A 131 -8.11 19.41 9.44
C VAL A 131 -9.58 19.51 9.91
N ILE A 132 -10.16 18.41 10.39
CA ILE A 132 -11.53 18.32 10.93
C ILE A 132 -11.47 18.14 12.44
#